data_AF-A0A0K8Q935-F1
#
_entry.id   AF-A0A0K8Q935-F1
#
_cell.length_a   1.000
_cell.length_b   1.000
_cell.length_c   1.000
_cell.angle_alpha   90.00
_cell.angle_beta   90.00
_cell.angle_gamma   90.00
#
_symmetry.space_group_name_H-M   'P 1'
#
loop_
_entity.id
_entity.type
_entity.pdbx_description
1 polymer ?
#
loop_
_entity_poly.entity_id
_entity_poly.type
_entity_poly.pdbx_seq_one_letter_code
_entity_poly.pdbx_strand_id
1 'polypeptide(L)'
;MTRKKANTSWRKRDDVAGRPWTGRVREYDLVKELTIGVIVVGLLVLAVSAIFGSPDEPSVSLKGWATAAPADFVATAAKELGGTSDTAGYGPPYNSTPDASQKIGTLDLQSLAGVRLPVDTAKDFVIAPLETLPSPPAAVAGWTAATDQQRADWAAAYSDALAAAPDNDPAKVADGDYGPVPALTGALLDMARQGSLDGVLQGGGTFYNMDYTRSLLFLGDGGYFPDLAASQHLTGDQWGVMNETGDTPGQSWLWLFSLLYQVEPFKSSPNADALVVATMFVLTVLLTLLPFIPGLRSLPRKVPLHRLIWRDYYRNR
;
A
#
# COMPACT_ATOMS: atom_id res chain seq x y z
N MET A 1 -35.20 -23.31 -58.80
CA MET A 1 -34.88 -22.51 -57.60
C MET A 1 -33.71 -23.16 -56.87
N THR A 2 -32.49 -22.76 -57.19
CA THR A 2 -31.24 -23.31 -56.61
C THR A 2 -30.72 -22.36 -55.54
N ARG A 3 -30.76 -22.82 -54.29
CA ARG A 3 -30.35 -22.09 -53.08
C ARG A 3 -28.83 -21.87 -53.12
N LYS A 4 -28.36 -20.65 -53.39
CA LYS A 4 -26.96 -20.27 -53.21
C LYS A 4 -26.60 -20.38 -51.72
N LYS A 5 -25.84 -21.41 -51.34
CA LYS A 5 -25.13 -21.42 -50.06
C LYS A 5 -24.04 -20.35 -50.12
N ALA A 6 -24.21 -19.27 -49.35
CA ALA A 6 -23.15 -18.32 -49.07
C ALA A 6 -22.06 -19.07 -48.27
N ASN A 7 -20.96 -19.38 -48.94
CA ASN A 7 -19.84 -20.07 -48.33
C ASN A 7 -18.90 -19.02 -47.71
N THR A 8 -19.28 -18.44 -46.59
CA THR A 8 -18.46 -17.47 -45.84
C THR A 8 -17.46 -18.24 -44.97
N SER A 9 -16.53 -18.96 -45.62
CA SER A 9 -15.39 -19.60 -44.94
C SER A 9 -14.26 -18.57 -44.81
N TRP A 10 -14.01 -18.05 -43.60
CA TRP A 10 -12.92 -17.10 -43.32
C TRP A 10 -11.50 -17.72 -43.42
N ARG A 11 -11.38 -19.02 -43.76
CA ARG A 11 -10.14 -19.81 -43.59
C ARG A 11 -9.36 -20.15 -44.86
N LYS A 12 -9.79 -19.73 -46.05
CA LYS A 12 -9.09 -20.17 -47.28
C LYS A 12 -8.98 -19.04 -48.30
N ARG A 13 -7.88 -18.31 -48.20
CA ARG A 13 -7.05 -17.69 -49.27
C ARG A 13 -6.21 -16.62 -48.56
N ASP A 14 -4.90 -16.86 -48.50
CA ASP A 14 -3.86 -16.00 -47.87
C ASP A 14 -3.40 -16.36 -46.44
N ASP A 15 -3.50 -17.63 -46.04
CA ASP A 15 -2.83 -18.08 -44.81
C ASP A 15 -1.32 -18.22 -45.05
N VAL A 16 -0.60 -17.10 -44.89
CA VAL A 16 0.86 -17.02 -45.00
C VAL A 16 1.54 -17.94 -43.99
N ALA A 17 0.90 -18.19 -42.83
CA ALA A 17 1.42 -19.06 -41.78
C ALA A 17 1.41 -20.54 -42.17
N GLY A 18 0.64 -20.93 -43.18
CA GLY A 18 0.57 -22.31 -43.69
C GLY A 18 1.40 -22.59 -44.93
N ARG A 19 2.13 -21.61 -45.48
CA ARG A 19 2.96 -21.81 -46.67
C ARG A 19 4.29 -22.46 -46.30
N PRO A 20 4.76 -23.48 -47.04
CA PRO A 20 6.10 -24.03 -46.84
C PRO A 20 7.15 -22.93 -46.99
N TRP A 21 8.11 -22.87 -46.06
CA TRP A 21 9.22 -21.93 -46.13
C TRP A 21 10.10 -22.23 -47.36
N THR A 22 10.26 -21.26 -48.26
CA THR A 22 11.09 -21.37 -49.48
C THR A 22 12.36 -20.54 -49.42
N GLY A 23 12.61 -19.84 -48.29
CA GLY A 23 13.82 -19.04 -48.08
C GLY A 23 15.03 -19.89 -47.71
N ARG A 24 16.19 -19.24 -47.57
CA ARG A 24 17.40 -19.91 -47.08
C ARG A 24 17.17 -20.45 -45.67
N VAL A 25 17.59 -21.69 -45.43
CA VAL A 25 17.62 -22.30 -44.09
C VAL A 25 19.07 -22.24 -43.61
N ARG A 26 19.27 -21.88 -42.35
CA ARG A 26 20.60 -21.86 -41.72
C ARG A 26 20.65 -23.01 -40.71
N GLU A 27 21.75 -23.74 -40.66
CA GLU A 27 22.00 -24.68 -39.57
C GLU A 27 22.05 -23.90 -38.25
N TYR A 28 21.14 -24.23 -37.34
CA TYR A 28 20.96 -23.54 -36.07
C TYR A 28 21.14 -24.56 -34.94
N ASP A 29 22.28 -24.50 -34.28
CA ASP A 29 22.56 -25.32 -33.10
C ASP A 29 21.89 -24.67 -31.89
N LEU A 30 20.72 -25.21 -31.56
CA LEU A 30 19.92 -24.75 -30.43
C LEU A 30 20.68 -24.80 -29.11
N VAL A 31 21.54 -25.81 -28.90
CA VAL A 31 22.27 -25.97 -27.64
C VAL A 31 23.33 -24.89 -27.50
N LYS A 32 24.12 -24.68 -28.56
CA LYS A 32 25.14 -23.62 -28.58
C LYS A 32 24.54 -22.24 -28.37
N GLU A 33 23.48 -21.90 -29.09
CA GLU A 33 22.86 -20.57 -29.03
C GLU A 33 22.16 -20.34 -27.68
N LEU A 34 21.54 -21.39 -27.11
CA LEU A 34 21.01 -21.34 -25.75
C LEU A 34 22.11 -21.13 -24.72
N THR A 35 23.22 -21.87 -24.80
CA THR A 35 24.35 -21.72 -23.87
C THR A 35 24.94 -20.32 -23.92
N ILE A 36 25.21 -19.80 -25.12
CA ILE A 36 25.72 -18.43 -25.30
C ILE A 36 24.70 -17.42 -24.77
N GLY A 37 23.42 -17.56 -25.14
CA GLY A 37 22.35 -16.69 -24.70
C GLY A 37 22.25 -16.63 -23.19
N VAL A 38 22.22 -17.78 -22.51
CA VAL A 38 22.14 -17.85 -21.04
C VAL A 38 23.36 -17.23 -20.37
N ILE A 39 24.57 -17.51 -20.86
CA ILE A 39 25.79 -16.97 -20.26
C ILE A 39 25.84 -15.45 -20.45
N VAL A 40 25.66 -14.97 -21.67
CA VAL A 40 25.75 -13.53 -21.98
C VAL A 40 24.65 -12.75 -21.26
N VAL A 41 23.39 -13.21 -21.35
CA VAL A 41 22.28 -12.55 -20.66
C VAL A 41 22.45 -12.65 -19.15
N GLY A 42 22.88 -13.79 -18.62
CA GLY A 42 23.14 -13.96 -17.19
C GLY A 42 24.22 -13.00 -16.67
N LEU A 43 25.35 -12.89 -17.37
CA LEU A 43 26.41 -11.93 -17.01
C LEU A 43 25.93 -10.48 -17.11
N LEU A 44 25.15 -10.14 -18.14
CA LEU A 44 24.57 -8.82 -18.28
C LEU A 44 23.60 -8.51 -17.13
N VAL A 45 22.72 -9.45 -16.77
CA VAL A 45 21.79 -9.28 -15.65
C VAL A 45 22.56 -9.08 -14.34
N LEU A 46 23.57 -9.91 -14.04
CA LEU A 46 24.38 -9.75 -12.83
C LEU A 46 25.11 -8.40 -12.80
N ALA A 47 25.69 -7.98 -13.92
CA ALA A 47 26.37 -6.69 -14.01
C ALA A 47 25.41 -5.51 -13.81
N VAL A 48 24.24 -5.55 -14.45
CA VAL A 48 23.21 -4.51 -14.31
C VAL A 48 22.65 -4.51 -12.88
N SER A 49 22.34 -5.67 -12.30
CA SER A 49 21.87 -5.77 -10.91
C SER A 49 22.90 -5.28 -9.89
N ALA A 50 24.20 -5.48 -10.14
CA ALA A 50 25.23 -4.95 -9.25
C ALA A 50 25.37 -3.42 -9.34
N ILE A 51 25.07 -2.82 -10.49
CA ILE A 51 25.17 -1.36 -10.70
C ILE A 51 23.88 -0.63 -10.29
N PHE A 52 22.72 -1.25 -10.52
CA PHE A 52 21.39 -0.66 -10.35
C PHE A 52 20.54 -1.37 -9.30
N GLY A 53 21.17 -2.13 -8.40
CA GLY A 53 20.47 -2.82 -7.31
C GLY A 53 19.83 -1.83 -6.35
N SER A 54 18.64 -2.17 -5.84
CA SER A 54 17.97 -1.38 -4.81
C SER A 54 18.76 -1.41 -3.50
N PRO A 55 18.75 -0.33 -2.71
CA PRO A 55 19.27 -0.33 -1.35
C PRO A 55 18.61 -1.44 -0.50
N ASP A 56 19.37 -1.98 0.45
CA ASP A 56 18.86 -2.88 1.49
C ASP A 56 18.61 -2.05 2.76
N GLU A 57 17.42 -1.46 2.85
CA GLU A 57 17.04 -0.61 3.98
C GLU A 57 16.51 -1.47 5.14
N PRO A 58 16.97 -1.23 6.39
CA PRO A 58 16.49 -1.98 7.53
C PRO A 58 15.01 -1.68 7.79
N SER A 59 14.28 -2.70 8.24
CA SER A 59 12.87 -2.56 8.61
C SER A 59 12.70 -1.54 9.74
N VAL A 60 11.70 -0.66 9.59
CA VAL A 60 11.28 0.25 10.66
C VAL A 60 10.68 -0.57 11.81
N SER A 61 11.09 -0.27 13.04
CA SER A 61 10.58 -0.90 14.27
C SER A 61 10.04 0.13 15.23
N LEU A 62 9.13 -0.30 16.12
CA LEU A 62 8.59 0.59 17.15
C LEU A 62 9.69 1.02 18.14
N LYS A 63 10.69 0.17 18.39
CA LYS A 63 11.90 0.57 19.12
C LYS A 63 12.65 1.71 18.44
N GLY A 64 12.85 1.60 17.12
CA GLY A 64 13.51 2.63 16.31
C GLY A 64 12.75 3.96 16.42
N TRP A 65 11.44 3.92 16.21
CA TRP A 65 10.56 5.08 16.35
C TRP A 65 10.60 5.70 17.75
N ALA A 66 10.40 4.91 18.80
CA ALA A 66 10.42 5.37 20.20
C ALA A 66 11.77 5.94 20.65
N THR A 67 12.86 5.59 19.96
CA THR A 67 14.19 6.14 20.20
C THR A 67 14.42 7.43 19.41
N ALA A 68 14.01 7.45 18.13
CA ALA A 68 14.26 8.56 17.22
C ALA A 68 13.30 9.74 17.43
N ALA A 69 12.02 9.47 17.70
CA ALA A 69 10.96 10.47 17.86
C ALA A 69 10.06 10.15 19.06
N PRO A 70 10.59 10.23 20.30
CA PRO A 70 9.83 9.85 21.50
C PRO A 70 8.62 10.75 21.78
N ALA A 71 8.70 12.04 21.44
CA ALA A 71 7.58 12.96 21.57
C ALA A 71 6.41 12.58 20.64
N ASP A 72 6.72 12.25 19.39
CA ASP A 72 5.75 11.74 18.41
C ASP A 72 5.11 10.43 18.90
N PHE A 73 5.91 9.48 19.37
CA PHE A 73 5.41 8.22 19.95
C PHE A 73 4.42 8.45 21.10
N VAL A 74 4.75 9.34 22.04
CA VAL A 74 3.87 9.65 23.18
C VAL A 74 2.59 10.35 22.72
N ALA A 75 2.69 11.27 21.77
CA ALA A 75 1.53 11.96 21.20
C ALA A 75 0.60 10.97 20.46
N THR A 76 1.15 10.03 19.69
CA THR A 76 0.36 8.98 19.05
C THR A 76 -0.30 8.08 20.07
N ALA A 77 0.42 7.59 21.08
CA ALA A 77 -0.17 6.77 22.14
C ALA A 77 -1.30 7.51 22.90
N ALA A 78 -1.19 8.83 23.08
CA ALA A 78 -2.25 9.65 23.66
C ALA A 78 -3.50 9.73 22.73
N LYS A 79 -3.30 9.88 21.41
CA LYS A 79 -4.38 9.82 20.42
C LYS A 79 -5.03 8.44 20.37
N GLU A 80 -4.26 7.35 20.48
CA GLU A 80 -4.82 5.99 20.54
C GLU A 80 -5.74 5.82 21.74
N LEU A 81 -5.30 6.27 22.93
CA LEU A 81 -6.12 6.28 24.15
C LEU A 81 -7.37 7.15 24.00
N GLY A 82 -7.26 8.27 23.29
CA GLY A 82 -8.39 9.19 23.02
C GLY A 82 -9.33 8.72 21.90
N GLY A 83 -8.97 7.68 21.14
CA GLY A 83 -9.73 7.26 19.97
C GLY A 83 -9.74 8.29 18.83
N THR A 84 -8.67 9.08 18.70
CA THR A 84 -8.54 10.18 17.73
C THR A 84 -7.43 9.98 16.71
N SER A 85 -6.78 8.82 16.70
CA SER A 85 -5.85 8.41 15.64
C SER A 85 -6.56 8.12 14.31
N ASP A 86 -5.81 8.05 13.22
CA ASP A 86 -6.36 7.75 11.90
C ASP A 86 -6.98 6.34 11.89
N THR A 87 -6.32 5.36 12.52
CA THR A 87 -6.87 4.01 12.72
C THR A 87 -8.19 4.04 13.51
N ALA A 88 -8.29 4.82 14.59
CA ALA A 88 -9.52 4.94 15.36
C ALA A 88 -10.67 5.56 14.54
N GLY A 89 -10.35 6.49 13.63
CA GLY A 89 -11.29 7.13 12.72
C GLY A 89 -11.60 6.38 11.42
N TYR A 90 -10.91 5.26 11.13
CA TYR A 90 -10.86 4.68 9.78
C TYR A 90 -12.18 4.13 9.22
N GLY A 91 -13.01 3.50 10.05
CA GLY A 91 -14.17 2.71 9.62
C GLY A 91 -13.84 1.23 9.34
N PRO A 92 -14.73 0.50 8.65
CA PRO A 92 -14.50 -0.91 8.34
C PRO A 92 -13.23 -1.11 7.48
N PRO A 93 -12.43 -2.16 7.68
CA PRO A 93 -12.74 -3.38 8.45
C PRO A 93 -12.41 -3.29 9.94
N TYR A 94 -11.89 -2.17 10.45
CA TYR A 94 -11.35 -2.06 11.80
C TYR A 94 -12.36 -1.65 12.84
N ASN A 95 -13.21 -0.67 12.52
CA ASN A 95 -14.21 -0.15 13.45
C ASN A 95 -15.47 0.30 12.70
N SER A 96 -16.47 0.76 13.45
CA SER A 96 -17.77 1.16 12.93
C SER A 96 -17.95 2.68 12.90
N THR A 97 -16.86 3.42 12.65
CA THR A 97 -16.90 4.89 12.58
C THR A 97 -17.86 5.35 11.47
N PRO A 98 -18.90 6.14 11.81
CA PRO A 98 -19.87 6.62 10.84
C PRO A 98 -19.23 7.47 9.75
N ASP A 99 -19.70 7.32 8.51
CA ASP A 99 -19.32 8.13 7.36
C ASP A 99 -17.81 8.14 6.99
N ALA A 100 -17.01 7.24 7.56
CA ALA A 100 -15.60 7.08 7.25
C ALA A 100 -15.33 6.21 5.99
N SER A 101 -16.36 5.51 5.48
CA SER A 101 -16.23 4.58 4.36
C SER A 101 -16.07 5.27 3.00
N GLN A 102 -15.26 4.66 2.13
CA GLN A 102 -15.17 5.02 0.73
C GLN A 102 -16.38 4.50 -0.09
N LYS A 103 -16.95 5.38 -0.91
CA LYS A 103 -18.19 5.16 -1.66
C LYS A 103 -17.97 5.36 -3.16
N ILE A 104 -18.60 4.51 -3.97
CA ILE A 104 -18.71 4.68 -5.43
C ILE A 104 -20.15 5.10 -5.75
N GLY A 105 -20.38 6.41 -5.85
CA GLY A 105 -21.73 6.95 -6.00
C GLY A 105 -22.58 6.60 -4.77
N THR A 106 -23.66 5.84 -4.97
CA THR A 106 -24.54 5.36 -3.88
C THR A 106 -24.10 4.00 -3.30
N LEU A 107 -23.06 3.38 -3.85
CA LEU A 107 -22.58 2.07 -3.39
C LEU A 107 -21.49 2.24 -2.35
N ASP A 108 -21.73 1.70 -1.16
CA ASP A 108 -20.77 1.64 -0.07
C ASP A 108 -20.37 0.18 0.18
N LEU A 109 -19.36 -0.26 -0.56
CA LEU A 109 -18.89 -1.65 -0.49
C LEU A 109 -18.08 -1.91 0.78
N GLN A 110 -17.40 -0.89 1.32
CA GLN A 110 -16.60 -0.99 2.54
C GLN A 110 -17.52 -1.23 3.75
N SER A 111 -18.59 -0.44 3.91
CA SER A 111 -19.59 -0.67 4.96
C SER A 111 -20.34 -1.98 4.79
N LEU A 112 -20.62 -2.38 3.54
CA LEU A 112 -21.28 -3.67 3.25
C LEU A 112 -20.44 -4.87 3.68
N ALA A 113 -19.10 -4.79 3.56
CA ALA A 113 -18.20 -5.84 4.03
C ALA A 113 -18.20 -5.95 5.58
N GLY A 114 -18.47 -4.85 6.27
CA GLY A 114 -18.56 -4.73 7.72
C GLY A 114 -17.21 -4.82 8.44
N VAL A 115 -17.25 -4.77 9.77
CA VAL A 115 -16.06 -4.92 10.62
C VAL A 115 -15.60 -6.38 10.58
N ARG A 116 -14.34 -6.60 10.17
CA ARG A 116 -13.74 -7.94 9.99
C ARG A 116 -12.47 -8.14 10.81
N LEU A 117 -11.78 -7.06 11.13
CA LEU A 117 -10.52 -7.06 11.87
C LEU A 117 -10.66 -6.02 13.00
N PRO A 118 -11.51 -6.26 14.01
CA PRO A 118 -11.83 -5.26 15.01
C PRO A 118 -10.55 -4.77 15.70
N VAL A 119 -10.36 -3.45 15.72
CA VAL A 119 -9.27 -2.77 16.43
C VAL A 119 -9.90 -1.77 17.40
N ASP A 120 -9.58 -1.92 18.68
CA ASP A 120 -9.80 -0.93 19.72
C ASP A 120 -8.44 -0.30 20.00
N THR A 121 -8.18 0.90 19.51
CA THR A 121 -6.84 1.51 19.55
C THR A 121 -6.32 1.69 20.97
N ALA A 122 -7.16 2.21 21.88
CA ALA A 122 -6.80 2.39 23.28
C ALA A 122 -6.41 1.04 23.91
N LYS A 123 -7.23 0.00 23.68
CA LYS A 123 -6.99 -1.32 24.26
C LYS A 123 -5.83 -2.05 23.59
N ASP A 124 -5.86 -2.19 22.28
CA ASP A 124 -4.97 -3.05 21.50
C ASP A 124 -3.57 -2.46 21.35
N PHE A 125 -3.42 -1.13 21.30
CA PHE A 125 -2.11 -0.48 21.11
C PHE A 125 -1.47 0.00 22.40
N VAL A 126 -2.25 0.26 23.46
CA VAL A 126 -1.72 0.83 24.71
C VAL A 126 -1.98 -0.07 25.91
N ILE A 127 -3.25 -0.34 26.26
CA ILE A 127 -3.57 -1.01 27.53
C ILE A 127 -3.14 -2.48 27.56
N ALA A 128 -3.57 -3.28 26.58
CA ALA A 128 -3.25 -4.70 26.53
C ALA A 128 -1.73 -4.96 26.45
N PRO A 129 -0.93 -4.19 25.68
CA PRO A 129 0.51 -4.31 25.73
C PRO A 129 1.10 -4.06 27.13
N LEU A 130 0.65 -3.02 27.82
CA LEU A 130 1.13 -2.71 29.17
C LEU A 130 0.74 -3.79 30.20
N GLU A 131 -0.40 -4.46 30.02
CA GLU A 131 -0.82 -5.60 30.84
C GLU A 131 0.10 -6.82 30.68
N THR A 132 0.85 -6.93 29.58
CA THR A 132 1.81 -8.03 29.37
C THR A 132 3.11 -7.87 30.15
N LEU A 133 3.38 -6.68 30.71
CA LEU A 133 4.58 -6.45 31.49
C LEU A 133 4.56 -7.30 32.77
N PRO A 134 5.71 -7.79 33.26
CA PRO A 134 5.77 -8.55 34.52
C PRO A 134 5.21 -7.79 35.73
N SER A 135 5.27 -6.47 35.69
CA SER A 135 4.67 -5.56 36.67
C SER A 135 3.94 -4.44 35.91
N PRO A 136 2.67 -4.63 35.53
CA PRO A 136 1.90 -3.61 34.82
C PRO A 136 1.80 -2.31 35.65
N PRO A 137 1.84 -1.13 35.02
CA PRO A 137 1.76 0.13 35.73
C PRO A 137 0.37 0.29 36.39
N ALA A 138 0.32 0.82 37.61
CA ALA A 138 -0.94 1.06 38.34
C ALA A 138 -1.92 1.97 37.58
N ALA A 139 -1.39 2.80 36.66
CA ALA A 139 -2.15 3.63 35.73
C ALA A 139 -3.14 2.83 34.88
N VAL A 140 -2.84 1.56 34.53
CA VAL A 140 -3.76 0.68 33.80
C VAL A 140 -5.03 0.44 34.61
N ALA A 141 -4.90 0.13 35.90
CA ALA A 141 -6.07 -0.06 36.77
C ALA A 141 -6.89 1.23 36.91
N GLY A 142 -6.23 2.39 36.99
CA GLY A 142 -6.89 3.70 37.03
C GLY A 142 -7.69 3.99 35.76
N TRP A 143 -7.12 3.69 34.58
CA TRP A 143 -7.81 3.84 33.29
C TRP A 143 -9.00 2.91 33.13
N THR A 144 -8.82 1.64 33.50
CA THR A 144 -9.87 0.61 33.40
C THR A 144 -11.04 0.88 34.36
N ALA A 145 -10.78 1.47 35.52
CA ALA A 145 -11.83 1.82 36.50
C ALA A 145 -12.58 3.12 36.16
N ALA A 146 -12.04 3.96 35.28
CA ALA A 146 -12.65 5.24 34.90
C ALA A 146 -13.88 5.05 33.99
N THR A 147 -14.71 6.10 33.89
CA THR A 147 -15.78 6.15 32.90
C THR A 147 -15.25 6.51 31.51
N ASP A 148 -16.03 6.24 30.46
CA ASP A 148 -15.68 6.65 29.09
C ASP A 148 -15.45 8.15 28.98
N GLN A 149 -16.28 8.95 29.67
CA GLN A 149 -16.14 10.40 29.69
C GLN A 149 -14.82 10.84 30.33
N GLN A 150 -14.44 10.25 31.47
CA GLN A 150 -13.16 10.56 32.12
C GLN A 150 -11.98 10.23 31.22
N ARG A 151 -12.01 9.05 30.58
CA ARG A 151 -10.97 8.63 29.64
C ARG A 151 -10.84 9.61 28.48
N ALA A 152 -11.95 9.99 27.87
CA ALA A 152 -11.99 10.94 26.77
C ALA A 152 -11.47 12.33 27.19
N ASP A 153 -11.94 12.84 28.33
CA ASP A 153 -11.54 14.16 28.84
C ASP A 153 -10.04 14.21 29.15
N TRP A 154 -9.50 13.18 29.81
CA TRP A 154 -8.07 13.09 30.11
C TRP A 154 -7.20 12.99 28.86
N ALA A 155 -7.59 12.15 27.90
CA ALA A 155 -6.85 11.99 26.65
C ALA A 155 -6.87 13.26 25.78
N ALA A 156 -8.03 13.93 25.71
CA ALA A 156 -8.16 15.21 25.01
C ALA A 156 -7.31 16.29 25.70
N ALA A 157 -7.44 16.45 27.02
CA ALA A 157 -6.69 17.45 27.77
C ALA A 157 -5.16 17.25 27.65
N TYR A 158 -4.69 15.99 27.69
CA TYR A 158 -3.27 15.71 27.52
C TYR A 158 -2.79 15.91 26.09
N SER A 159 -3.60 15.56 25.08
CA SER A 159 -3.26 15.79 23.67
C SER A 159 -3.14 17.29 23.36
N ASP A 160 -4.06 18.11 23.88
CA ASP A 160 -4.01 19.57 23.76
C ASP A 160 -2.78 20.15 24.46
N ALA A 161 -2.45 19.62 25.65
CA ALA A 161 -1.29 20.08 26.42
C ALA A 161 0.04 19.67 25.76
N LEU A 162 0.12 18.50 25.14
CA LEU A 162 1.25 18.07 24.31
C LEU A 162 1.43 18.99 23.10
N ALA A 163 0.35 19.29 22.37
CA ALA A 163 0.41 20.20 21.21
C ALA A 163 0.83 21.63 21.59
N ALA A 164 0.54 22.07 22.82
CA ALA A 164 0.97 23.36 23.34
C ALA A 164 2.42 23.35 23.89
N ALA A 165 2.99 22.17 24.17
CA ALA A 165 4.34 22.04 24.70
C ALA A 165 5.38 22.34 23.60
N PRO A 166 6.51 23.02 23.92
CA PRO A 166 7.58 23.25 22.95
C PRO A 166 8.11 21.93 22.38
N ASP A 167 8.15 21.83 21.05
CA ASP A 167 8.56 20.63 20.31
C ASP A 167 7.66 19.40 20.57
N ASN A 168 6.44 19.61 21.07
CA ASN A 168 5.53 18.57 21.56
C ASN A 168 6.14 17.66 22.64
N ASP A 169 7.15 18.17 23.36
CA ASP A 169 7.92 17.39 24.34
C ASP A 169 7.07 17.07 25.58
N PRO A 170 6.81 15.78 25.89
CA PRO A 170 6.07 15.38 27.09
C PRO A 170 6.66 15.90 28.39
N ALA A 171 7.97 16.17 28.45
CA ALA A 171 8.65 16.70 29.63
C ALA A 171 8.40 18.21 29.85
N LYS A 172 7.87 18.91 28.84
CA LYS A 172 7.56 20.35 28.90
C LYS A 172 6.05 20.63 28.95
N VAL A 173 5.22 19.60 29.07
CA VAL A 173 3.78 19.73 29.26
C VAL A 173 3.51 20.48 30.57
N ALA A 174 2.63 21.47 30.53
CA ALA A 174 2.23 22.21 31.72
C ALA A 174 1.50 21.31 32.72
N ASP A 175 1.48 21.69 34.00
CA ASP A 175 0.71 20.96 35.00
C ASP A 175 -0.79 21.00 34.68
N GLY A 176 -1.46 19.85 34.79
CA GLY A 176 -2.89 19.70 34.55
C GLY A 176 -3.42 18.34 35.01
N ASP A 177 -4.74 18.20 35.04
CA ASP A 177 -5.39 16.91 35.33
C ASP A 177 -5.55 16.10 34.04
N TYR A 178 -4.60 15.19 33.84
CA TYR A 178 -4.54 14.29 32.68
C TYR A 178 -4.84 12.84 33.07
N GLY A 179 -5.31 12.61 34.31
CA GLY A 179 -5.52 11.28 34.85
C GLY A 179 -4.29 10.36 34.67
N PRO A 180 -4.49 9.09 34.26
CA PRO A 180 -3.39 8.14 34.08
C PRO A 180 -2.67 8.26 32.72
N VAL A 181 -3.13 9.13 31.80
CA VAL A 181 -2.65 9.17 30.40
C VAL A 181 -1.13 9.37 30.28
N PRO A 182 -0.49 10.35 30.96
CA PRO A 182 0.96 10.54 30.86
C PRO A 182 1.76 9.33 31.36
N ALA A 183 1.26 8.64 32.40
CA ALA A 183 1.92 7.46 32.94
C ALA A 183 1.77 6.24 32.02
N LEU A 184 0.63 6.10 31.33
CA LEU A 184 0.41 5.04 30.35
C LEU A 184 1.29 5.21 29.12
N THR A 185 1.29 6.40 28.52
CA THR A 185 2.08 6.69 27.32
C THR A 185 3.58 6.63 27.60
N GLY A 186 4.02 7.11 28.78
CA GLY A 186 5.41 6.98 29.23
C GLY A 186 5.84 5.52 29.43
N ALA A 187 5.02 4.69 30.08
CA ALA A 187 5.32 3.27 30.25
C ALA A 187 5.37 2.52 28.90
N LEU A 188 4.49 2.89 27.95
CA LEU A 188 4.49 2.30 26.61
C LEU A 188 5.74 2.70 25.83
N LEU A 189 6.17 3.96 25.94
CA LEU A 189 7.42 4.44 25.36
C LEU A 189 8.62 3.66 25.89
N ASP A 190 8.68 3.42 27.20
CA ASP A 190 9.77 2.64 27.82
C ASP A 190 9.75 1.18 27.35
N MET A 191 8.56 0.57 27.24
CA MET A 191 8.38 -0.76 26.67
C MET A 191 8.88 -0.83 25.21
N ALA A 192 8.53 0.17 24.39
CA ALA A 192 8.98 0.27 23.01
C ALA A 192 10.50 0.43 22.90
N ARG A 193 11.11 1.31 23.70
CA ARG A 193 12.58 1.50 23.74
C ARG A 193 13.34 0.24 24.14
N GLN A 194 12.75 -0.59 25.00
CA GLN A 194 13.31 -1.89 25.37
C GLN A 194 13.17 -2.94 24.25
N GLY A 195 12.31 -2.69 23.25
CA GLY A 195 12.07 -3.57 22.10
C GLY A 195 11.05 -4.67 22.38
N SER A 196 10.31 -4.60 23.48
CA SER A 196 9.28 -5.60 23.81
C SER A 196 7.94 -5.32 23.12
N LEU A 197 7.66 -4.05 22.76
CA LEU A 197 6.37 -3.69 22.17
C LEU A 197 6.13 -4.32 20.78
N ASP A 198 7.15 -4.36 19.92
CA ASP A 198 7.05 -4.97 18.58
C ASP A 198 6.53 -6.42 18.65
N GLY A 199 7.11 -7.24 19.52
CA GLY A 199 6.69 -8.64 19.68
C GLY A 199 5.31 -8.80 20.32
N VAL A 200 4.88 -7.85 21.14
CA VAL A 200 3.56 -7.89 21.80
C VAL A 200 2.45 -7.50 20.82
N LEU A 201 2.68 -6.50 19.96
CA LEU A 201 1.70 -6.06 18.96
C LEU A 201 1.58 -7.03 17.77
N GLN A 202 2.64 -7.75 17.42
CA GLN A 202 2.65 -8.79 16.38
C GLN A 202 1.97 -10.11 16.83
N GLY A 203 1.02 -10.05 17.78
CA GLY A 203 0.23 -11.20 18.21
C GLY A 203 1.02 -12.23 19.03
N GLY A 204 0.93 -12.12 20.35
CA GLY A 204 1.52 -13.08 21.28
C GLY A 204 0.96 -14.50 21.12
N GLY A 205 1.82 -15.46 20.78
CA GLY A 205 1.54 -16.89 20.99
C GLY A 205 2.25 -17.86 20.04
N THR A 206 2.66 -17.44 18.84
CA THR A 206 3.33 -18.33 17.88
C THR A 206 4.70 -17.80 17.48
N PHE A 207 5.71 -18.69 17.52
CA PHE A 207 7.10 -18.35 17.18
C PHE A 207 7.26 -17.79 15.76
N TYR A 208 6.39 -18.20 14.84
CA TYR A 208 6.25 -17.59 13.52
C TYR A 208 4.90 -16.87 13.45
N ASN A 209 4.92 -15.54 13.44
CA ASN A 209 3.76 -14.72 13.11
C ASN A 209 4.09 -13.84 11.90
N MET A 210 3.14 -13.72 10.99
CA MET A 210 3.22 -12.90 9.78
C MET A 210 2.13 -11.83 9.74
N ASP A 211 1.35 -11.70 10.82
CA ASP A 211 0.37 -10.64 11.01
C ASP A 211 1.04 -9.43 11.66
N TYR A 212 1.34 -8.44 10.82
CA TYR A 212 1.90 -7.16 11.21
C TYR A 212 0.84 -6.05 11.27
N THR A 213 -0.45 -6.37 11.14
CA THR A 213 -1.51 -5.38 10.98
C THR A 213 -1.50 -4.36 12.12
N ARG A 214 -1.45 -4.81 13.38
CA ARG A 214 -1.47 -3.89 14.53
C ARG A 214 -0.23 -3.00 14.61
N SER A 215 0.95 -3.57 14.37
CA SER A 215 2.21 -2.81 14.37
C SER A 215 2.24 -1.78 13.24
N LEU A 216 1.76 -2.14 12.04
CA LEU A 216 1.71 -1.24 10.89
C LEU A 216 0.69 -0.12 11.08
N LEU A 217 -0.49 -0.43 11.63
CA LEU A 217 -1.49 0.59 11.96
C LEU A 217 -0.93 1.59 12.98
N PHE A 218 -0.42 1.09 14.11
CA PHE A 218 0.13 1.96 15.16
C PHE A 218 1.33 2.79 14.68
N LEU A 219 2.20 2.21 13.85
CA LEU A 219 3.32 2.95 13.24
C LEU A 219 2.83 4.01 12.23
N GLY A 220 1.76 3.71 11.49
CA GLY A 220 1.15 4.62 10.52
C GLY A 220 0.36 5.78 11.15
N ASP A 221 -0.11 5.62 12.37
CA ASP A 221 -0.82 6.67 13.13
C ASP A 221 0.13 7.78 13.67
N GLY A 222 1.45 7.53 13.67
CA GLY A 222 2.48 8.50 14.04
C GLY A 222 3.01 9.34 12.87
N GLY A 223 3.71 10.43 13.18
CA GLY A 223 4.37 11.26 12.17
C GLY A 223 5.68 10.66 11.65
N TYR A 224 6.37 9.86 12.47
CA TYR A 224 7.70 9.33 12.15
C TYR A 224 7.73 8.50 10.85
N PHE A 225 6.75 7.62 10.63
CA PHE A 225 6.76 6.74 9.47
C PHE A 225 6.38 7.46 8.15
N PRO A 226 5.33 8.32 8.12
CA PRO A 226 5.11 9.24 7.00
C PRO A 226 6.29 10.16 6.70
N ASP A 227 6.97 10.69 7.72
CA ASP A 227 8.13 11.57 7.52
C ASP A 227 9.31 10.83 6.86
N LEU A 228 9.53 9.57 7.26
CA LEU A 228 10.52 8.72 6.61
C LEU A 228 10.14 8.48 5.14
N ALA A 229 8.89 8.13 4.86
CA ALA A 229 8.39 7.95 3.50
C ALA A 229 8.57 9.23 2.66
N ALA A 230 8.26 10.40 3.21
CA ALA A 230 8.45 11.69 2.54
C ALA A 230 9.93 11.98 2.23
N SER A 231 10.83 11.66 3.16
CA SER A 231 12.28 11.81 2.96
C SER A 231 12.84 10.92 1.85
N GLN A 232 12.16 9.80 1.56
CA GLN A 232 12.53 8.81 0.55
C GLN A 232 11.73 8.94 -0.75
N HIS A 233 10.96 10.02 -0.92
CA HIS A 233 10.11 10.25 -2.08
C HIS A 233 8.99 9.21 -2.28
N LEU A 234 8.46 8.65 -1.19
CA LEU A 234 7.48 7.56 -1.20
C LEU A 234 6.04 8.02 -0.96
N THR A 235 5.76 9.32 -0.87
CA THR A 235 4.38 9.81 -0.68
C THR A 235 3.56 9.75 -1.97
N GLY A 236 2.24 9.75 -1.84
CA GLY A 236 1.32 9.64 -2.98
C GLY A 236 1.48 10.77 -4.02
N ASP A 237 1.69 12.00 -3.57
CA ASP A 237 1.93 13.17 -4.43
C ASP A 237 3.28 13.11 -5.17
N GLN A 238 4.25 12.36 -4.63
CA GLN A 238 5.55 12.11 -5.23
C GLN A 238 5.57 10.89 -6.17
N TRP A 239 4.39 10.32 -6.48
CA TRP A 239 4.26 9.05 -7.19
C TRP A 239 4.93 7.88 -6.46
N GLY A 240 4.95 7.91 -5.13
CA GLY A 240 5.76 7.03 -4.31
C GLY A 240 5.61 5.53 -4.56
N VAL A 241 4.44 5.06 -4.97
CA VAL A 241 4.23 3.65 -5.39
C VAL A 241 5.12 3.24 -6.56
N MET A 242 5.49 4.18 -7.43
CA MET A 242 6.42 3.97 -8.54
C MET A 242 7.89 4.10 -8.13
N ASN A 243 8.15 4.61 -6.93
CA ASN A 243 9.48 4.82 -6.41
C ASN A 243 9.85 3.66 -5.47
N GLU A 244 11.13 3.47 -5.28
CA GLU A 244 11.72 2.65 -4.21
C GLU A 244 12.68 3.57 -3.45
N THR A 245 13.15 3.13 -2.28
CA THR A 245 14.21 3.86 -1.58
C THR A 245 15.43 4.12 -2.48
N GLY A 246 16.00 5.33 -2.37
CA GLY A 246 17.07 5.81 -3.23
C GLY A 246 16.62 6.16 -4.66
N ASP A 247 17.52 6.01 -5.63
CA ASP A 247 17.26 6.37 -7.05
C ASP A 247 16.74 5.19 -7.89
N THR A 248 16.07 4.21 -7.26
CA THR A 248 15.64 2.99 -7.94
C THR A 248 14.14 2.99 -8.27
N PRO A 249 13.73 2.43 -9.43
CA PRO A 249 12.31 2.34 -9.77
C PRO A 249 11.62 1.28 -8.91
N GLY A 250 10.52 1.65 -8.26
CA GLY A 250 9.65 0.73 -7.53
C GLY A 250 8.67 0.02 -8.45
N GLN A 251 7.39 0.01 -8.08
CA GLN A 251 6.34 -0.71 -8.82
C GLN A 251 5.87 0.05 -10.05
N SER A 252 6.79 0.30 -10.99
CA SER A 252 6.56 1.10 -12.21
C SER A 252 5.37 0.63 -13.07
N TRP A 253 4.97 -0.65 -12.99
CA TRP A 253 3.78 -1.15 -13.68
C TRP A 253 2.46 -0.59 -13.14
N LEU A 254 2.44 0.00 -11.93
CA LEU A 254 1.27 0.66 -11.33
C LEU A 254 1.09 2.11 -11.79
N TRP A 255 1.90 2.61 -12.73
CA TRP A 255 1.86 4.01 -13.17
C TRP A 255 0.47 4.49 -13.63
N LEU A 256 -0.36 3.59 -14.19
CA LEU A 256 -1.73 3.94 -14.59
C LEU A 256 -2.63 4.25 -13.38
N PHE A 257 -2.44 3.54 -12.26
CA PHE A 257 -3.14 3.85 -11.02
C PHE A 257 -2.63 5.17 -10.46
N SER A 258 -1.31 5.32 -10.33
CA SER A 258 -0.67 6.55 -9.82
C SER A 258 -1.09 7.78 -10.61
N LEU A 259 -1.16 7.68 -11.95
CA LEU A 259 -1.61 8.78 -12.82
C LEU A 259 -3.00 9.28 -12.44
N LEU A 260 -3.94 8.37 -12.17
CA LEU A 260 -5.32 8.74 -11.85
C LEU A 260 -5.38 9.55 -10.55
N TYR A 261 -4.56 9.23 -9.53
CA TYR A 261 -4.48 10.03 -8.30
C TYR A 261 -3.99 11.47 -8.52
N GLN A 262 -3.34 11.78 -9.64
CA GLN A 262 -2.79 13.11 -9.90
C GLN A 262 -3.73 14.04 -10.67
N VAL A 263 -4.87 13.53 -11.16
CA VAL A 263 -5.78 14.29 -12.03
C VAL A 263 -7.17 14.43 -11.41
N GLU A 264 -7.83 15.55 -11.71
CA GLU A 264 -9.22 15.74 -11.31
C GLU A 264 -10.16 14.80 -12.08
N PRO A 265 -11.24 14.30 -11.46
CA PRO A 265 -11.72 14.59 -10.10
C PRO A 265 -11.13 13.68 -8.99
N PHE A 266 -10.25 12.74 -9.33
CA PHE A 266 -9.75 11.74 -8.36
C PHE A 266 -8.85 12.39 -7.30
N LYS A 267 -7.99 13.32 -7.72
CA LYS A 267 -7.04 14.01 -6.85
C LYS A 267 -7.69 14.68 -5.62
N SER A 268 -8.86 15.27 -5.80
CA SER A 268 -9.59 15.97 -4.74
C SER A 268 -10.67 15.12 -4.06
N SER A 269 -10.82 13.85 -4.45
CA SER A 269 -11.89 13.00 -3.95
C SER A 269 -11.51 12.30 -2.64
N PRO A 270 -12.38 12.32 -1.61
CA PRO A 270 -12.20 11.48 -0.43
C PRO A 270 -12.39 9.97 -0.74
N ASN A 271 -12.88 9.64 -1.95
CA ASN A 271 -13.09 8.27 -2.42
C ASN A 271 -12.10 7.90 -3.53
N ALA A 272 -10.91 8.52 -3.54
CA ALA A 272 -9.95 8.38 -4.62
C ALA A 272 -9.65 6.90 -4.93
N ASP A 273 -9.34 6.09 -3.91
CA ASP A 273 -8.97 4.69 -4.14
C ASP A 273 -10.10 3.88 -4.79
N ALA A 274 -11.32 4.00 -4.25
CA ALA A 274 -12.48 3.31 -4.78
C ALA A 274 -12.79 3.73 -6.24
N LEU A 275 -12.67 5.03 -6.55
CA LEU A 275 -12.88 5.54 -7.90
C LEU A 275 -11.79 5.10 -8.88
N VAL A 276 -10.52 5.12 -8.46
CA VAL A 276 -9.37 4.68 -9.27
C VAL A 276 -9.50 3.21 -9.59
N VAL A 277 -9.78 2.36 -8.59
CA VAL A 277 -9.98 0.92 -8.79
C VAL A 277 -11.16 0.65 -9.72
N ALA A 278 -12.30 1.32 -9.51
CA ALA A 278 -13.46 1.17 -10.40
C ALA A 278 -13.14 1.56 -11.85
N THR A 279 -12.40 2.66 -12.04
CA THR A 279 -11.97 3.12 -13.36
C THR A 279 -11.04 2.10 -14.03
N MET A 280 -10.03 1.62 -13.31
CA MET A 280 -9.10 0.61 -13.81
C MET A 280 -9.77 -0.72 -14.13
N PHE A 281 -10.78 -1.12 -13.36
CA PHE A 281 -11.60 -2.28 -13.65
C PHE A 281 -12.35 -2.10 -14.98
N VAL A 282 -13.03 -0.97 -15.18
CA VAL A 282 -13.74 -0.66 -16.43
C VAL A 282 -12.78 -0.67 -17.63
N LEU A 283 -11.63 -0.01 -17.52
CA LEU A 283 -10.62 0.01 -18.59
C LEU A 283 -10.12 -1.39 -18.93
N THR A 284 -9.90 -2.22 -17.91
CA THR A 284 -9.46 -3.62 -18.08
C THR A 284 -10.53 -4.46 -18.77
N VAL A 285 -11.80 -4.31 -18.39
CA VAL A 285 -12.93 -4.98 -19.05
C VAL A 285 -13.04 -4.54 -20.51
N LEU A 286 -12.92 -3.25 -20.81
CA LEU A 286 -12.93 -2.72 -22.18
C LEU A 286 -11.78 -3.28 -23.02
N LEU A 287 -10.56 -3.36 -22.45
CA LEU A 287 -9.40 -3.94 -23.11
C LEU A 287 -9.60 -5.43 -23.40
N THR A 288 -10.16 -6.17 -22.45
CA THR A 288 -10.46 -7.61 -22.61
C THR A 288 -11.53 -7.83 -23.69
N LEU A 289 -12.53 -6.96 -23.76
CA LEU A 289 -13.60 -7.02 -24.76
C LEU A 289 -13.23 -6.40 -26.11
N LEU A 290 -12.05 -5.79 -26.24
CA LEU A 290 -11.58 -5.10 -27.45
C LEU A 290 -11.73 -5.92 -28.75
N PRO A 291 -11.45 -7.24 -28.79
CA PRO A 291 -11.62 -8.05 -30.01
C PRO A 291 -13.08 -8.12 -30.49
N PHE A 292 -14.04 -7.94 -29.59
CA PHE A 292 -15.48 -8.04 -29.84
C PHE A 292 -16.11 -6.69 -30.17
N ILE A 293 -15.46 -5.57 -29.87
CA ILE A 293 -16.00 -4.23 -30.11
C ILE A 293 -15.79 -3.84 -31.60
N PRO A 294 -16.87 -3.70 -32.39
CA PRO A 294 -16.77 -3.26 -33.77
C PRO A 294 -16.11 -1.87 -33.86
N GLY A 295 -15.25 -1.65 -34.86
CA GLY A 295 -14.47 -0.43 -34.99
C GLY A 295 -13.13 -0.50 -34.25
N LEU A 296 -13.15 -0.70 -32.92
CA LEU A 296 -11.93 -0.80 -32.10
C LEU A 296 -11.08 -2.02 -32.45
N ARG A 297 -11.69 -3.19 -32.70
CA ARG A 297 -10.93 -4.37 -33.17
C ARG A 297 -10.18 -4.14 -34.49
N SER A 298 -10.60 -3.15 -35.28
CA SER A 298 -10.02 -2.84 -36.58
C SER A 298 -8.94 -1.75 -36.51
N LEU A 299 -8.72 -1.15 -35.34
CA LEU A 299 -7.78 -0.05 -35.12
C LEU A 299 -6.34 -0.41 -35.51
N PRO A 300 -5.81 -1.61 -35.19
CA PRO A 300 -4.47 -2.03 -35.64
C PRO A 300 -4.32 -2.15 -37.16
N ARG A 301 -5.44 -2.28 -37.91
CA ARG A 301 -5.44 -2.28 -39.37
C ARG A 301 -5.51 -0.87 -39.94
N LYS A 302 -6.19 0.05 -39.25
CA LYS A 302 -6.34 1.46 -39.64
C LYS A 302 -5.08 2.28 -39.33
N VAL A 303 -4.41 2.00 -38.22
CA VAL A 303 -3.13 2.61 -37.84
C VAL A 303 -2.04 1.57 -38.13
N PRO A 304 -1.36 1.65 -39.30
CA PRO A 304 -0.52 0.56 -39.79
C PRO A 304 0.86 0.52 -39.13
N LEU A 305 0.93 0.60 -37.80
CA LEU A 305 2.19 0.42 -37.05
C LEU A 305 2.85 -0.92 -37.41
N HIS A 306 2.04 -1.93 -37.68
CA HIS A 306 2.52 -3.23 -38.17
C HIS A 306 3.30 -3.13 -39.49
N ARG A 307 3.01 -2.16 -40.37
CA ARG A 307 3.80 -1.94 -41.59
C ARG A 307 5.15 -1.29 -41.31
N LEU A 308 5.30 -0.60 -40.19
CA LEU A 308 6.57 -0.04 -39.76
C LEU A 308 7.45 -1.13 -39.12
N ILE A 309 6.86 -1.94 -38.23
CA ILE A 309 7.55 -3.07 -37.58
C ILE A 309 7.98 -4.12 -38.61
N TRP A 310 7.07 -4.46 -39.55
CA TRP A 310 7.29 -5.48 -40.57
C TRP A 310 7.62 -4.86 -41.94
N ARG A 311 8.36 -3.74 -41.95
CA ARG A 311 8.57 -2.93 -43.16
C ARG A 311 9.12 -3.74 -44.32
N ASP A 312 10.10 -4.60 -44.09
CA ASP A 312 10.72 -5.39 -45.15
C ASP A 312 9.76 -6.44 -45.73
N TYR A 313 8.93 -7.05 -44.89
CA TYR A 313 7.88 -7.96 -45.35
C TYR A 313 6.87 -7.23 -46.24
N TYR A 314 6.44 -6.03 -45.87
CA TYR A 314 5.49 -5.25 -46.68
C TYR A 314 6.13 -4.57 -47.91
N ARG A 315 7.44 -4.33 -47.90
CA ARG A 315 8.17 -3.73 -49.03
C ARG A 315 8.52 -4.75 -50.11
N ASN A 316 8.71 -6.01 -49.72
CA ASN A 316 9.04 -7.12 -50.62
C ASN A 316 7.80 -7.91 -51.06
N ARG A 317 6.59 -7.38 -50.84
CA ARG A 317 5.31 -7.99 -51.17
C ARG A 317 4.72 -7.42 -52.45
#